data_AF-A0A6L5Y7W4-F1
#
_entry.id   AF-A0A6L5Y7W4-F1
#
_cell.length_a   1.000
_cell.length_b   1.000
_cell.length_c   1.000
_cell.angle_alpha   90.00
_cell.angle_beta   90.00
_cell.angle_gamma   90.00
#
_symmetry.space_group_name_H-M   'P 1'
#
loop_
_entity.id
_entity.type
_entity.pdbx_description
1 polymer ?
#
loop_
_entity_poly.entity_id
_entity_poly.type
_entity_poly.pdbx_seq_one_letter_code
_entity_poly.pdbx_strand_id
1 'polypeptide(L)'
;MDLGRKIIKRTENGEIQDLDLMAKDIAEDCRISARAMVEATLKYLNESIRKDKNERKQRGLVIKEKDRPREIYTELGRIRWRGCGQGDRVEINKFRFT
;
A
#
# COMPACT_ATOMS: atom_id res chain seq x y z
N MET A 1 11.37 -3.86 12.49
CA MET A 1 11.99 -3.31 13.72
C MET A 1 12.96 -2.15 13.44
N ASP A 2 13.25 -1.78 12.19
CA ASP A 2 14.28 -0.77 11.88
C ASP A 2 13.86 0.69 12.04
N LEU A 3 12.57 1.00 11.93
CA LEU A 3 12.06 2.37 12.02
C LEU A 3 12.33 2.99 13.40
N GLY A 4 11.97 2.26 14.47
CA GLY A 4 12.19 2.71 15.85
C GLY A 4 13.68 2.90 16.17
N ARG A 5 14.55 2.03 15.65
CA ARG A 5 16.01 2.18 15.80
C ARG A 5 16.53 3.43 15.09
N LYS A 6 15.97 3.78 13.93
CA LYS A 6 16.35 4.98 13.18
C LYS A 6 15.94 6.26 13.93
N ILE A 7 14.74 6.28 14.50
CA ILE A 7 14.22 7.41 15.29
C ILE A 7 15.06 7.62 16.57
N ILE A 8 15.36 6.53 17.30
CA ILE A 8 16.20 6.60 18.51
C ILE A 8 17.57 7.19 18.17
N LYS A 9 18.22 6.74 17.08
CA LYS A 9 19.51 7.29 16.65
C LYS A 9 19.46 8.77 16.29
N ARG A 10 18.40 9.24 15.60
CA ARG A 10 18.23 10.68 15.30
C ARG A 10 18.08 11.52 16.56
N THR A 11 17.43 10.96 17.58
CA THR A 11 17.28 11.58 18.90
C THR A 11 18.61 11.62 19.67
N GLU A 12 19.34 10.50 19.71
CA GLU A 12 20.67 10.40 20.34
C GLU A 12 21.68 11.35 19.69
N ASN A 13 21.58 11.57 18.38
CA ASN A 13 22.43 12.50 17.64
C ASN A 13 22.06 13.99 17.85
N GLY A 14 20.99 14.28 18.61
CA GLY A 14 20.55 15.65 18.88
C GLY A 14 19.88 16.36 17.70
N GLU A 15 19.48 15.62 16.65
CA GLU A 15 18.75 16.15 15.49
C GLU A 15 17.31 16.52 15.84
N ILE A 16 16.75 15.90 16.90
CA ILE A 16 15.39 16.13 17.37
C ILE A 16 15.48 16.61 18.82
N GLN A 17 15.30 17.92 19.01
CA GLN A 17 15.40 18.58 20.32
C GLN A 17 14.05 18.95 20.93
N ASP A 18 12.99 18.86 20.12
CA ASP A 18 11.62 19.19 20.52
C ASP A 18 10.77 17.90 20.52
N LEU A 19 10.09 17.65 21.63
CA LEU A 19 9.25 16.47 21.83
C LEU A 19 8.05 16.44 20.87
N ASP A 20 7.47 17.59 20.53
CA ASP A 20 6.35 17.66 19.59
C ASP A 20 6.81 17.38 18.16
N LEU A 21 8.00 17.89 17.79
CA LEU A 21 8.62 17.55 16.51
C LEU A 21 8.97 16.06 16.44
N MET A 22 9.46 15.49 17.53
CA MET A 22 9.72 14.05 17.63
C MET A 22 8.46 13.23 17.41
N ALA A 23 7.39 13.52 18.15
CA ALA A 23 6.13 12.80 18.05
C ALA A 23 5.54 12.90 16.64
N LYS A 24 5.64 14.08 16.00
CA LYS A 24 5.20 14.31 14.63
C LYS A 24 6.02 13.49 13.61
N ASP A 25 7.35 13.49 13.72
CA ASP A 25 8.23 12.71 12.84
C ASP A 25 7.95 11.21 12.96
N ILE A 26 7.79 10.70 14.18
CA ILE A 26 7.46 9.29 14.44
C ILE A 26 6.12 8.92 13.81
N ALA A 27 5.10 9.75 14.01
CA ALA A 27 3.77 9.51 13.47
C ALA A 27 3.80 9.49 11.93
N GLU A 28 4.56 10.39 11.30
CA GLU A 28 4.69 10.45 9.85
C GLU A 28 5.45 9.24 9.29
N ASP A 29 6.58 8.87 9.90
CA ASP A 29 7.34 7.68 9.53
C ASP A 29 6.48 6.40 9.64
N CYS A 30 5.65 6.31 10.68
CA CYS A 30 4.69 5.21 10.85
C CYS A 30 3.64 5.21 9.74
N ARG A 31 3.07 6.36 9.38
CA ARG A 31 2.10 6.47 8.27
C ARG A 31 2.71 6.06 6.94
N ILE A 32 3.93 6.52 6.64
CA ILE A 32 4.67 6.16 5.42
C ILE A 32 4.88 4.64 5.38
N SER A 33 5.29 4.04 6.50
CA SER A 33 5.52 2.61 6.60
C SER A 33 4.22 1.81 6.43
N ALA A 34 3.14 2.22 7.11
CA ALA A 34 1.83 1.59 6.98
C ALA A 34 1.32 1.66 5.54
N ARG A 35 1.47 2.81 4.90
CA ARG A 35 1.12 3.00 3.49
C ARG A 35 1.92 2.06 2.58
N ALA A 36 3.23 1.95 2.77
CA ALA A 36 4.08 1.05 1.99
C ALA A 36 3.68 -0.43 2.17
N MET A 37 3.30 -0.83 3.40
CA MET A 37 2.77 -2.18 3.67
C MET A 37 1.49 -2.44 2.89
N VAL A 38 0.53 -1.50 2.89
CA VAL A 38 -0.71 -1.65 2.12
C VAL A 38 -0.45 -1.71 0.61
N GLU A 39 0.43 -0.85 0.08
CA GLU A 39 0.83 -0.89 -1.34
C GLU A 39 1.46 -2.24 -1.71
N ALA A 40 2.30 -2.81 -0.85
CA ALA A 40 2.92 -4.12 -1.05
C ALA A 40 1.89 -5.27 -0.98
N THR A 41 0.97 -5.24 -0.01
CA THR A 41 -0.13 -6.22 0.10
C THR A 41 -1.03 -6.16 -1.13
N LEU A 42 -1.39 -4.97 -1.60
CA LEU A 42 -2.18 -4.81 -2.82
C LEU A 42 -1.45 -5.37 -4.04
N LYS A 43 -0.14 -5.15 -4.16
CA LYS A 43 0.66 -5.73 -5.23
C LYS A 43 0.63 -7.26 -5.18
N TYR A 44 0.87 -7.84 -4.01
CA TYR A 44 0.84 -9.28 -3.78
C TYR A 44 -0.52 -9.89 -4.14
N LEU A 45 -1.62 -9.31 -3.64
CA LEU A 45 -2.99 -9.79 -3.91
C LEU A 45 -3.33 -9.71 -5.40
N ASN A 46 -2.92 -8.64 -6.08
CA ASN A 46 -3.12 -8.53 -7.52
C ASN A 46 -2.37 -9.62 -8.30
N GLU A 47 -1.13 -9.93 -7.90
CA GLU A 47 -0.34 -10.98 -8.52
C GLU A 47 -0.90 -12.39 -8.23
N SER A 48 -1.37 -12.65 -7.00
CA SER A 48 -1.96 -13.94 -6.63
C SER A 48 -3.22 -14.23 -7.43
N ILE A 49 -4.15 -13.26 -7.49
CA ILE A 49 -5.39 -13.38 -8.27
C ILE A 49 -5.07 -13.63 -9.75
N ARG A 50 -4.04 -12.98 -10.29
CA ARG A 50 -3.64 -13.22 -11.69
C ARG A 50 -3.11 -14.63 -11.93
N LYS A 51 -2.28 -15.13 -11.03
CA LYS A 51 -1.67 -16.46 -11.16
C LYS A 51 -2.72 -17.57 -11.01
N ASP A 52 -3.71 -17.39 -10.13
CA ASP A 52 -4.75 -18.40 -9.92
C ASP A 52 -5.91 -18.26 -10.93
N LYS A 53 -5.82 -19.01 -12.04
CA LYS A 53 -6.86 -19.07 -13.06
C LYS A 53 -8.15 -19.74 -12.56
N ASN A 54 -8.04 -20.70 -11.64
CA ASN A 54 -9.19 -21.46 -11.16
C ASN A 54 -10.02 -20.61 -10.19
N GLU A 55 -9.35 -19.97 -9.22
CA GLU A 55 -9.97 -19.02 -8.29
C GLU A 55 -10.63 -17.86 -9.05
N ARG A 56 -9.98 -17.33 -10.09
CA ARG A 56 -10.57 -16.29 -10.95
C ARG A 56 -11.88 -16.74 -11.59
N LYS A 57 -11.90 -17.93 -12.19
CA LYS A 57 -13.11 -18.47 -12.83
C LYS A 57 -14.22 -18.70 -11.82
N GLN A 58 -13.91 -19.28 -10.66
CA GLN A 58 -14.88 -19.51 -9.59
C GLN A 58 -15.50 -18.21 -9.07
N ARG A 59 -14.71 -17.14 -9.00
CA ARG A 59 -15.17 -15.81 -8.57
C ARG A 59 -15.78 -14.97 -9.71
N GLY A 60 -15.86 -15.49 -10.93
CA GLY A 60 -16.36 -14.75 -12.09
C GLY A 60 -15.47 -13.56 -12.50
N LEU A 61 -14.17 -13.64 -12.20
CA LEU A 61 -13.19 -12.58 -12.48
C LEU A 61 -12.64 -12.72 -13.90
N VAL A 62 -12.69 -11.63 -14.65
CA VAL A 62 -12.07 -11.51 -15.97
C VAL A 62 -10.95 -10.46 -15.91
N ILE A 63 -9.78 -10.82 -16.42
CA ILE A 63 -8.67 -9.86 -16.58
C ILE A 63 -8.96 -9.03 -17.83
N LYS A 64 -8.91 -7.71 -17.71
CA LYS A 64 -9.05 -6.75 -18.81
C LYS A 64 -7.88 -5.77 -18.78
N GLU A 65 -7.25 -5.57 -19.92
CA GLU A 65 -6.20 -4.56 -20.07
C GLU A 65 -6.83 -3.14 -20.07
N LYS A 66 -6.51 -2.25 -19.11
CA LYS A 66 -6.83 -0.81 -19.04
C LYS A 66 -5.66 0.06 -18.54
N ASP A 67 -5.11 0.93 -19.39
CA ASP A 67 -4.04 1.87 -19.05
C ASP A 67 -4.56 3.12 -18.35
N ARG A 68 -4.61 3.04 -17.02
CA ARG A 68 -5.02 4.16 -16.16
C ARG A 68 -4.35 4.07 -14.79
N PRO A 69 -4.03 5.22 -14.19
CA PRO A 69 -3.50 5.26 -12.83
C PRO A 69 -4.51 4.65 -11.86
N ARG A 70 -4.03 3.81 -10.94
CA ARG A 70 -4.86 3.24 -9.87
C ARG A 70 -4.51 3.90 -8.57
N GLU A 71 -5.53 4.48 -7.98
CA GLU A 71 -5.42 5.15 -6.73
C GLU A 71 -6.72 5.05 -5.96
N ILE A 72 -6.57 4.97 -4.65
CA ILE A 72 -7.67 4.99 -3.71
C ILE A 72 -7.27 5.91 -2.57
N TYR A 73 -8.23 6.70 -2.11
CA TYR A 73 -8.03 7.53 -0.94
C TYR A 73 -8.45 6.74 0.29
N THR A 74 -7.57 6.63 1.27
CA THR A 74 -7.81 5.99 2.56
C THR A 74 -7.41 6.93 3.68
N GLU A 75 -7.58 6.49 4.93
CA GLU A 75 -7.09 7.22 6.12
C GLU A 75 -5.56 7.38 6.13
N LEU A 76 -4.83 6.51 5.42
CA LEU A 76 -3.38 6.62 5.22
C LEU A 76 -3.02 7.55 4.04
N GLY A 77 -4.01 8.25 3.49
CA GLY A 77 -3.90 9.12 2.33
C GLY A 77 -4.08 8.39 1.01
N ARG A 78 -3.49 8.95 -0.06
CA ARG A 78 -3.67 8.49 -1.44
C ARG A 78 -2.79 7.29 -1.74
N ILE A 79 -3.30 6.07 -1.60
CA ILE A 79 -2.58 4.84 -1.94
C ILE A 79 -2.55 4.67 -3.46
N ARG A 80 -1.36 4.45 -4.04
CA ARG A 80 -1.18 4.22 -5.47
C ARG A 80 -0.57 2.85 -5.69
N TRP A 81 -1.11 2.10 -6.64
CA TRP A 81 -0.50 0.85 -7.05
C TRP A 81 -0.44 0.76 -8.57
N ARG A 82 0.70 0.36 -9.11
CA ARG A 82 0.78 0.02 -10.53
C ARG A 82 0.06 -1.31 -10.75
N GLY A 83 -0.75 -1.38 -11.79
CA GLY A 83 -1.02 -2.68 -12.40
C GLY A 83 0.32 -3.22 -12.89
N CYS A 84 0.63 -4.49 -12.63
CA CYS A 84 1.71 -5.14 -13.36
C CYS A 84 1.27 -5.22 -14.82
N GLY A 85 1.97 -4.52 -15.71
CA GLY A 85 1.56 -4.37 -17.11
C GLY A 85 0.99 -2.98 -17.38
N GLN A 86 1.33 -2.45 -18.55
CA GLN A 86 0.84 -1.19 -19.10
C GLN A 86 -0.68 -1.27 -19.25
N GLY A 87 -1.34 -1.04 -18.12
CA GLY A 87 -2.77 -0.96 -18.02
C GLY A 87 -3.55 -2.25 -18.02
N ASP A 88 -3.95 -2.78 -16.83
CA ASP A 88 -4.83 -3.96 -16.74
C ASP A 88 -5.74 -4.07 -15.50
N ARG A 89 -7.03 -3.68 -15.59
CA ARG A 89 -8.10 -4.04 -14.60
C ARG A 89 -8.27 -5.55 -14.47
N VAL A 90 -8.17 -6.07 -13.25
CA VAL A 90 -9.05 -7.19 -12.85
C VAL A 90 -10.36 -6.53 -12.45
N GLU A 91 -11.42 -6.70 -13.25
CA GLU A 91 -12.76 -6.28 -12.84
C GLU A 91 -13.28 -7.33 -11.87
N ILE A 92 -13.17 -7.01 -10.59
CA ILE A 92 -13.86 -7.76 -9.55
C ILE A 92 -15.28 -7.24 -9.52
N ASN A 93 -16.19 -7.92 -10.22
CA ASN A 93 -17.61 -7.60 -10.22
C ASN A 93 -18.27 -7.74 -8.83
N LYS A 94 -17.53 -8.09 -7.78
CA LYS A 94 -17.99 -8.16 -6.39
C LYS A 94 -16.85 -7.97 -5.39
N PHE A 95 -16.33 -6.76 -5.22
CA PHE A 95 -15.81 -6.34 -3.90
C PHE A 95 -16.66 -5.16 -3.44
N ARG A 96 -17.89 -5.48 -3.00
CA ARG A 96 -18.54 -4.65 -1.98
C ARG A 96 -17.75 -4.90 -0.71
N PHE A 97 -17.03 -3.91 -0.22
CA PHE A 97 -16.79 -3.80 1.21
C PHE A 97 -18.16 -3.43 1.81
N THR A 98 -18.91 -4.45 2.20
CA THR A 98 -20.02 -4.34 3.16
C THR A 98 -19.51 -4.92 4.46
#